data_AF-A0A7K9Z5G5-F1
#
_entry.id   AF-A0A7K9Z5G5-F1
#
_cell.length_a   1.000
_cell.length_b   1.000
_cell.length_c   1.000
_cell.angle_alpha   90.00
_cell.angle_beta   90.00
_cell.angle_gamma   90.00
#
_symmetry.space_group_name_H-M   'P 1'
#
loop_
_entity.id
_entity.type
_entity.pdbx_description
1 polymer ?
#
loop_
_entity_poly.entity_id
_entity_poly.type
_entity_poly.pdbx_seq_one_letter_code
_entity_poly.pdbx_strand_id
1 'polypeptide(L)'
;MGSGAFTLALVLALSTCVTPVERKCQLSGLWRNEQDSLMEISALADDGGFQGEYLTRVTLAGGCTHISPLRGAQRQPSEAAWPTFAFTVWWDTFSNATTVFAGQCFVDASGREMLSTMWLLREAVGSLEEDWQATRVGRNVFTRKRTPKGKILHSLSPSCEDAALPVL
;
A
#
# COMPACT_ATOMS: atom_id res chain seq x y z
N MET A 1 13.19 35.17 70.56
CA MET A 1 14.23 34.26 70.01
C MET A 1 13.63 32.86 70.08
N GLY A 2 13.14 32.20 69.05
CA GLY A 2 13.33 32.27 67.61
C GLY A 2 13.47 30.81 67.17
N SER A 3 12.48 30.25 66.48
CA SER A 3 12.67 29.03 65.67
C SER A 3 11.50 28.90 64.70
N GLY A 4 11.65 29.50 63.53
CA GLY A 4 10.76 29.29 62.39
C GLY A 4 11.11 27.94 61.75
N ALA A 5 10.14 27.02 61.72
CA ALA A 5 10.28 25.80 60.96
C ALA A 5 10.24 26.14 59.46
N PHE A 6 11.39 26.01 58.80
CA PHE A 6 11.50 26.11 57.35
C PHE A 6 11.03 24.80 56.72
N THR A 7 9.81 24.80 56.17
CA THR A 7 9.31 23.71 55.34
C THR A 7 9.95 23.82 53.95
N LEU A 8 10.93 22.95 53.65
CA LEU A 8 11.56 22.89 52.33
C LEU A 8 10.67 22.04 51.40
N ALA A 9 9.88 22.68 50.53
CA ALA A 9 9.12 21.99 49.50
C ALA A 9 10.02 21.71 48.28
N LEU A 10 10.43 20.45 48.10
CA LEU A 10 11.18 20.00 46.92
C LEU A 10 10.21 19.69 45.78
N VAL A 11 10.10 20.60 44.80
CA VAL A 11 9.29 20.38 43.59
C VAL A 11 10.17 19.70 42.53
N LEU A 12 10.01 18.38 42.36
CA LEU A 12 10.61 17.62 41.26
C LEU A 12 9.85 17.92 39.97
N ALA A 13 10.47 18.68 39.07
CA ALA A 13 9.97 18.88 37.72
C ALA A 13 10.14 17.58 36.92
N LEU A 14 9.06 16.80 36.83
CA LEU A 14 8.95 15.68 35.89
C LEU A 14 8.80 16.24 34.47
N SER A 15 9.93 16.55 33.82
CA SER A 15 9.96 16.76 32.38
C SER A 15 9.80 15.39 31.72
N THR A 16 8.58 15.02 31.36
CA THR A 16 8.35 13.85 30.52
C THR A 16 8.90 14.18 29.13
N CYS A 17 10.05 13.62 28.79
CA CYS A 17 10.52 13.58 27.41
C CYS A 17 9.51 12.76 26.61
N VAL A 18 8.52 13.43 26.02
CA VAL A 18 7.69 12.85 24.97
C VAL A 18 8.62 12.70 23.77
N THR A 19 9.26 11.54 23.64
CA THR A 19 9.94 11.18 22.40
C THR A 19 8.88 11.27 21.31
N PRO A 20 9.06 12.09 20.26
CA PRO A 20 8.12 12.08 19.16
C PRO A 20 8.07 10.64 18.64
N VAL A 21 6.87 10.04 18.65
CA VAL A 21 6.64 8.76 17.98
C VAL A 21 7.14 8.97 16.56
N GLU A 22 8.25 8.30 16.21
CA GLU A 22 8.73 8.23 14.85
C GLU A 22 7.55 7.81 13.99
N ARG A 23 7.02 8.73 13.18
CA ARG A 23 5.87 8.47 12.31
C ARG A 23 6.33 7.65 11.12
N LYS A 24 6.80 6.43 11.35
CA LYS A 24 7.27 5.52 10.30
C LYS A 24 6.08 5.01 9.49
N CYS A 25 6.11 5.25 8.19
CA CYS A 25 5.14 4.69 7.26
C CYS A 25 5.47 3.22 6.98
N GLN A 26 4.57 2.30 7.32
CA GLN A 26 4.79 0.85 7.18
C GLN A 26 4.08 0.32 5.92
N LEU A 27 4.78 -0.32 4.98
CA LEU A 27 4.11 -0.86 3.79
C LEU A 27 3.28 -2.12 4.04
N SER A 28 3.71 -3.00 4.95
CA SER A 28 2.99 -4.26 5.22
C SER A 28 1.55 -4.01 5.67
N GLY A 29 0.62 -4.84 5.20
CA GLY A 29 -0.81 -4.78 5.54
C GLY A 29 -1.71 -4.51 4.34
N LEU A 30 -2.98 -4.21 4.64
CA LEU A 30 -4.04 -4.07 3.63
C LEU A 30 -4.27 -2.60 3.24
N TRP A 31 -4.33 -2.37 1.94
CA TRP A 31 -4.47 -1.08 1.30
C TRP A 31 -5.65 -1.07 0.34
N ARG A 32 -6.26 0.09 0.16
CA ARG A 32 -7.33 0.35 -0.83
C ARG A 32 -7.00 1.63 -1.58
N ASN A 33 -7.09 1.61 -2.91
CA ASN A 33 -6.98 2.82 -3.73
C ASN A 33 -8.34 3.51 -3.94
N GLU A 34 -8.31 4.69 -4.56
CA GLU A 34 -9.50 5.48 -4.91
C GLU A 34 -10.44 4.82 -5.92
N GLN A 35 -10.01 3.74 -6.58
CA GLN A 35 -10.80 2.92 -7.50
C GLN A 35 -11.32 1.63 -6.84
N ASP A 36 -11.18 1.51 -5.51
CA ASP A 36 -11.58 0.34 -4.72
C ASP A 36 -10.81 -0.95 -4.98
N SER A 37 -9.69 -0.87 -5.71
CA SER A 37 -8.75 -1.98 -5.81
C SER A 37 -8.05 -2.17 -4.47
N LEU A 38 -7.74 -3.42 -4.15
CA LEU A 38 -7.16 -3.84 -2.88
C LEU A 38 -5.77 -4.41 -3.09
N MET A 39 -4.91 -4.17 -2.10
CA MET A 39 -3.56 -4.66 -2.10
C MET A 39 -3.18 -5.10 -0.70
N GLU A 40 -2.69 -6.32 -0.54
CA GLU A 40 -2.15 -6.84 0.71
C GLU A 40 -0.66 -7.08 0.55
N ILE A 41 0.15 -6.36 1.33
CA ILE A 41 1.61 -6.50 1.34
C ILE A 41 2.00 -7.31 2.58
N SER A 42 2.79 -8.35 2.39
CA SER A 42 3.34 -9.15 3.49
C SER A 42 4.38 -8.38 4.32
N ALA A 43 4.92 -9.01 5.36
CA ALA A 43 6.06 -8.43 6.07
C ALA A 43 7.24 -8.21 5.11
N LEU A 44 7.94 -7.08 5.27
CA LEU A 44 9.15 -6.79 4.49
C LEU A 44 10.32 -7.62 5.03
N ALA A 45 11.17 -8.08 4.13
CA ALA A 45 12.47 -8.66 4.45
C ALA A 45 13.47 -7.56 4.88
N ASP A 46 14.59 -7.96 5.47
CA ASP A 46 15.61 -7.04 6.00
C ASP A 46 16.22 -6.13 4.93
N ASP A 47 16.24 -6.59 3.67
CA ASP A 47 16.70 -5.82 2.51
C ASP A 47 15.63 -4.88 1.93
N GLY A 48 14.44 -4.85 2.53
CA GLY A 48 13.29 -4.08 2.08
C GLY A 48 12.44 -4.77 1.01
N GLY A 49 12.80 -5.99 0.59
CA GLY A 49 12.01 -6.79 -0.33
C GLY A 49 10.68 -7.22 0.25
N PHE A 50 9.64 -7.30 -0.57
CA PHE A 50 8.32 -7.80 -0.15
C PHE A 50 7.57 -8.48 -1.28
N GLN A 51 6.62 -9.31 -0.87
CA GLN A 51 5.62 -9.93 -1.74
C GLN A 51 4.22 -9.57 -1.26
N GLY A 52 3.21 -9.87 -2.07
CA GLY A 52 1.83 -9.64 -1.71
C GLY A 52 0.86 -10.09 -2.79
N GLU A 53 -0.36 -9.61 -2.66
CA GLU A 53 -1.46 -9.89 -3.56
C GLU A 53 -2.19 -8.59 -3.90
N TYR A 54 -2.67 -8.49 -5.14
CA TYR A 54 -3.41 -7.36 -5.68
C TYR A 54 -4.74 -7.83 -6.26
N LEU A 55 -5.84 -7.21 -5.85
CA LEU A 55 -7.16 -7.42 -6.43
C LEU A 55 -7.61 -6.12 -7.08
N THR A 56 -7.58 -6.08 -8.41
CA THR A 56 -8.10 -4.92 -9.14
C THR A 56 -9.62 -4.91 -9.13
N ARG A 57 -10.22 -3.72 -9.04
CA ARG A 57 -11.67 -3.52 -9.24
C ARG A 57 -12.03 -3.22 -10.69
N VAL A 58 -11.05 -2.79 -11.48
CA VAL A 58 -11.23 -2.35 -12.87
C VAL A 58 -10.34 -3.18 -13.80
N THR A 59 -10.89 -3.57 -14.95
CA THR A 59 -10.17 -4.29 -16.00
C THR A 59 -10.46 -3.62 -17.34
N LEU A 60 -9.49 -3.70 -18.26
CA LEU A 60 -9.63 -3.11 -19.59
C LEU A 60 -10.72 -3.80 -20.42
N ALA A 61 -10.80 -5.12 -20.32
CA ALA A 61 -11.75 -5.94 -21.08
C ALA A 61 -13.11 -6.10 -20.39
N GLY A 62 -13.33 -5.46 -19.23
CA GLY A 62 -14.57 -5.61 -18.44
C GLY A 62 -14.80 -7.02 -17.88
N GLY A 63 -13.80 -7.91 -17.97
CA GLY A 63 -13.87 -9.28 -17.47
C GLY A 63 -13.71 -9.37 -15.95
N CYS A 64 -14.00 -10.57 -15.44
CA CYS A 64 -13.84 -10.88 -14.02
C CYS A 64 -12.43 -10.61 -13.53
N THR A 65 -12.34 -10.00 -12.36
CA THR A 65 -11.06 -9.68 -11.73
C THR A 65 -10.65 -10.82 -10.81
N HIS A 66 -9.38 -11.19 -10.88
CA HIS A 66 -8.80 -12.20 -9.99
C HIS A 66 -7.69 -11.57 -9.16
N ILE A 67 -7.35 -12.25 -8.07
CA ILE A 67 -6.19 -11.90 -7.26
C ILE A 67 -4.94 -12.22 -8.08
N SER A 68 -4.03 -11.25 -8.15
CA SER A 68 -2.76 -11.36 -8.86
C SER A 68 -1.58 -11.16 -7.90
N PRO A 69 -0.49 -11.92 -8.06
CA PRO A 69 0.68 -11.77 -7.20
C PRO A 69 1.38 -10.44 -7.47
N LEU A 70 1.96 -9.86 -6.41
CA LEU A 70 2.87 -8.72 -6.52
C LEU A 70 4.19 -8.98 -5.81
N ARG A 71 5.26 -8.37 -6.30
CA ARG A 71 6.58 -8.35 -5.66
C ARG A 71 7.22 -6.99 -5.82
N GLY A 72 7.89 -6.51 -4.78
CA GLY A 72 8.51 -5.20 -4.78
C GLY A 72 9.63 -5.06 -3.75
N ALA A 73 10.12 -3.84 -3.63
CA ALA A 73 11.08 -3.45 -2.63
C ALA A 73 10.85 -2.02 -2.18
N GLN A 74 11.19 -1.75 -0.92
CA GLN A 74 11.19 -0.43 -0.31
C GLN A 74 12.62 0.02 -0.05
N ARG A 75 12.90 1.31 -0.25
CA ARG A 75 14.12 1.92 0.27
C ARG A 75 14.06 2.00 1.79
N GLN A 76 15.20 1.80 2.44
CA GLN A 76 15.31 1.98 3.88
C GLN A 76 14.83 3.39 4.27
N PRO A 77 13.98 3.52 5.30
CA PRO A 77 13.59 4.83 5.82
C PRO A 77 14.82 5.64 6.21
N SER A 78 14.76 6.96 6.00
CA SER A 78 15.79 7.90 6.43
C SER A 78 15.17 8.99 7.28
N GLU A 79 15.96 9.68 8.09
CA GLU A 79 15.49 10.83 8.87
C GLU A 79 15.03 12.00 7.98
N ALA A 80 15.59 12.09 6.77
CA ALA A 80 15.36 13.22 5.86
C ALA A 80 14.13 13.04 4.95
N ALA A 81 13.70 11.81 4.70
CA ALA A 81 12.65 11.53 3.72
C ALA A 81 11.88 10.24 4.01
N TRP A 82 10.58 10.30 3.70
CA TRP A 82 9.70 9.14 3.67
C TRP A 82 10.16 8.09 2.66
N PRO A 83 10.00 6.79 2.95
CA PRO A 83 10.52 5.74 2.10
C PRO A 83 9.79 5.68 0.75
N THR A 84 10.58 5.60 -0.31
CA THR A 84 10.09 5.27 -1.65
C THR A 84 10.07 3.75 -1.83
N PHE A 85 9.22 3.27 -2.73
CA PHE A 85 9.09 1.87 -3.04
C PHE A 85 8.66 1.67 -4.49
N ALA A 86 8.83 0.45 -4.98
CA ALA A 86 8.26 0.01 -6.24
C ALA A 86 7.83 -1.45 -6.13
N PHE A 87 6.80 -1.83 -6.89
CA PHE A 87 6.37 -3.21 -7.00
C PHE A 87 5.81 -3.50 -8.40
N THR A 88 5.85 -4.77 -8.77
CA THR A 88 5.29 -5.30 -10.02
C THR A 88 4.10 -6.18 -9.67
N VAL A 89 3.03 -6.07 -10.44
CA VAL A 89 1.86 -6.96 -10.44
C VAL A 89 1.83 -7.72 -11.76
N TRP A 90 1.77 -9.04 -11.69
CA TRP A 90 1.61 -9.91 -12.87
C TRP A 90 0.16 -10.34 -12.97
N TRP A 91 -0.55 -9.99 -14.04
CA TRP A 91 -1.99 -10.25 -14.20
C TRP A 91 -2.31 -11.69 -14.66
N ASP A 92 -1.50 -12.66 -14.21
CA ASP A 92 -1.36 -14.03 -14.73
C ASP A 92 -2.66 -14.83 -14.91
N THR A 93 -3.68 -14.55 -14.11
CA THR A 93 -4.91 -15.34 -14.07
C THR A 93 -5.95 -14.87 -15.10
N PHE A 94 -5.87 -13.62 -15.58
CA PHE A 94 -6.88 -13.05 -16.48
C PHE A 94 -6.33 -12.17 -17.61
N SER A 95 -5.02 -11.93 -17.67
CA SER A 95 -4.37 -11.15 -18.72
C SER A 95 -2.88 -11.50 -18.82
N ASN A 96 -2.28 -11.33 -20.01
CA ASN A 96 -0.82 -11.42 -20.19
C ASN A 96 -0.11 -10.08 -19.95
N ALA A 97 -0.79 -9.11 -19.33
CA ALA A 97 -0.23 -7.81 -19.03
C ALA A 97 0.58 -7.81 -17.72
N THR A 98 1.39 -6.77 -17.53
CA THR A 98 2.13 -6.50 -16.28
C THR A 98 1.97 -5.04 -15.90
N THR A 99 1.77 -4.74 -14.62
CA THR A 99 1.79 -3.35 -14.14
C THR A 99 2.92 -3.14 -13.15
N VAL A 100 3.71 -2.09 -13.35
CA VAL A 100 4.70 -1.64 -12.36
C VAL A 100 4.18 -0.39 -11.67
N PHE A 101 4.36 -0.31 -10.36
CA PHE A 101 4.04 0.84 -9.53
C PHE A 101 5.34 1.37 -8.91
N ALA A 102 5.46 2.70 -8.86
CA ALA A 102 6.51 3.38 -8.12
C ALA A 102 5.88 4.51 -7.30
N GLY A 103 6.30 4.67 -6.05
CA GLY A 103 5.68 5.64 -5.17
C GLY A 103 6.43 5.89 -3.87
N GLN A 104 5.75 6.60 -2.98
CA GLN A 104 6.27 6.99 -1.68
C GLN A 104 5.17 6.88 -0.61
N CYS A 105 5.59 6.45 0.59
CA CYS A 105 4.71 6.18 1.73
C CYS A 105 4.72 7.38 2.69
N PHE A 106 3.65 8.16 2.74
CA PHE A 106 3.52 9.36 3.56
C PHE A 106 2.71 9.11 4.83
N VAL A 107 3.02 9.84 5.90
CA VAL A 107 2.16 9.95 7.10
C VAL A 107 1.72 11.39 7.27
N ASP A 108 0.40 11.63 7.33
CA ASP A 108 -0.14 12.98 7.48
C ASP A 108 -0.07 13.50 8.93
N ALA A 109 -0.48 14.76 9.13
CA ALA A 109 -0.48 15.42 10.45
C ALA A 109 -1.34 14.69 11.50
N SER A 110 -2.37 13.96 11.07
CA SER A 110 -3.25 13.15 11.91
C SER A 110 -2.78 11.70 12.12
N GLY A 111 -1.62 11.33 11.54
CA GLY A 111 -1.06 9.99 11.65
C GLY A 111 -1.62 8.99 10.64
N ARG A 112 -2.35 9.45 9.62
CA ARG A 112 -2.87 8.57 8.56
C ARG A 112 -1.79 8.30 7.53
N GLU A 113 -1.58 7.02 7.23
CA GLU A 113 -0.65 6.58 6.21
C GLU A 113 -1.30 6.58 4.81
N MET A 114 -0.53 6.98 3.81
CA MET A 114 -0.96 7.05 2.41
C MET A 114 0.17 6.65 1.48
N LEU A 115 -0.13 5.84 0.46
CA LEU A 115 0.80 5.53 -0.61
C LEU A 115 0.43 6.35 -1.85
N SER A 116 1.26 7.32 -2.24
CA SER A 116 1.08 8.00 -3.52
C SER A 116 1.94 7.34 -4.57
N THR A 117 1.32 6.83 -5.63
CA THR A 117 1.98 6.02 -6.65
C THR A 117 1.67 6.51 -8.06
N MET A 118 2.61 6.31 -8.97
CA MET A 118 2.34 6.23 -10.40
C MET A 118 2.54 4.80 -10.87
N TRP A 119 1.90 4.44 -11.97
CA TRP A 119 2.03 3.12 -12.56
C TRP A 119 2.16 3.15 -14.07
N LEU A 120 2.81 2.13 -14.60
CA LEU A 120 2.83 1.78 -16.01
C LEU A 120 2.21 0.40 -16.19
N LEU A 121 1.13 0.31 -16.95
CA LEU A 121 0.53 -0.95 -17.38
C LEU A 121 1.07 -1.27 -18.76
N ARG A 122 1.71 -2.43 -18.89
CA ARG A 122 2.25 -2.95 -20.14
C ARG A 122 1.41 -4.13 -20.60
N GLU A 123 0.73 -3.96 -21.73
CA GLU A 123 0.01 -5.01 -22.45
C GLU A 123 0.99 -5.83 -23.30
N ALA A 124 0.70 -7.12 -23.46
CA ALA A 124 1.38 -7.95 -24.44
C ALA A 124 0.78 -7.67 -25.84
N VAL A 125 1.64 -7.46 -26.82
CA VAL A 125 1.25 -7.22 -28.23
C VAL A 125 1.87 -8.26 -29.15
N GLY A 126 1.25 -8.48 -30.31
CA GLY A 126 1.63 -9.55 -31.23
C GLY A 126 2.87 -9.23 -32.06
N SER A 127 3.20 -7.94 -32.23
CA SER A 127 4.35 -7.50 -33.02
C SER A 127 4.96 -6.19 -32.51
N LEU A 128 6.14 -5.84 -33.03
CA LEU A 128 6.84 -4.61 -32.66
C LEU A 128 6.10 -3.36 -33.17
N GLU A 129 5.40 -3.48 -34.30
CA GLU A 129 4.59 -2.40 -34.89
C GLU A 129 3.41 -2.00 -33.99
N GLU A 130 2.99 -2.87 -33.07
CA GLU A 130 1.93 -2.60 -32.10
C GLU A 130 2.47 -2.04 -30.76
N ASP A 131 3.79 -1.98 -30.58
CA ASP A 131 4.43 -1.58 -29.31
C ASP A 131 4.03 -0.17 -28.85
N TRP A 132 3.82 0.75 -29.80
CA TRP A 132 3.52 2.16 -29.54
C TRP A 132 2.25 2.37 -28.69
N GLN A 133 1.30 1.44 -28.76
CA GLN A 133 0.03 1.50 -28.02
C GLN A 133 0.01 0.60 -26.77
N ALA A 134 1.07 -0.18 -26.53
CA ALA A 134 1.08 -1.24 -25.53
C ALA A 134 1.28 -0.76 -24.09
N THR A 135 1.57 0.53 -23.87
CA THR A 135 1.89 1.06 -22.53
C THR A 135 0.94 2.18 -22.13
N ARG A 136 0.29 2.01 -20.98
CA ARG A 136 -0.57 3.02 -20.36
C ARG A 136 0.07 3.51 -19.06
N VAL A 137 -0.21 4.75 -18.69
CA VAL A 137 0.28 5.38 -17.46
C VAL A 137 -0.88 5.89 -16.62
N GLY A 138 -0.73 5.85 -15.31
CA GLY A 138 -1.69 6.45 -14.41
C GLY A 138 -1.13 6.70 -13.02
N ARG A 139 -2.04 7.07 -12.11
CA ARG A 139 -1.76 7.36 -10.72
C ARG A 139 -2.76 6.61 -9.84
N ASN A 140 -2.30 6.12 -8.70
CA ASN A 140 -3.19 5.68 -7.63
C ASN A 140 -2.72 6.19 -6.27
N VAL A 141 -3.68 6.45 -5.39
CA VAL A 141 -3.46 6.84 -4.00
C VAL A 141 -4.08 5.78 -3.10
N PHE A 142 -3.26 5.05 -2.37
CA PHE A 142 -3.73 4.02 -1.45
C PHE A 142 -3.82 4.55 -0.03
N THR A 143 -4.85 4.11 0.69
CA THR A 143 -5.03 4.35 2.12
C THR A 143 -5.26 3.03 2.85
N ARG A 144 -5.00 3.03 4.16
CA ARG A 144 -5.19 1.84 4.99
C ARG A 144 -6.64 1.36 4.97
N LYS A 145 -6.84 0.08 4.70
CA LYS A 145 -8.14 -0.57 4.86
C LYS A 145 -8.20 -1.24 6.22
N ARG A 146 -9.18 -0.81 7.04
CA ARG A 146 -9.44 -1.45 8.34
C ARG A 146 -9.87 -2.90 8.12
N THR A 147 -9.25 -3.82 8.85
CA THR A 147 -9.54 -5.25 8.81
C THR A 147 -10.55 -5.62 9.91
N PRO A 148 -11.76 -6.13 9.60
CA PRO A 148 -12.42 -7.08 10.48
C PRO A 148 -11.58 -8.37 10.46
N LYS A 149 -11.20 -8.92 11.60
CA LYS A 149 -10.28 -10.09 11.71
C LYS A 149 -10.58 -11.19 10.66
N GLY A 150 -9.60 -11.57 9.84
CA GLY A 150 -9.69 -12.66 8.84
C GLY A 150 -8.87 -12.40 7.56
N LYS A 151 -8.63 -13.43 6.72
CA LYS A 151 -7.98 -13.30 5.40
C LYS A 151 -8.94 -12.59 4.43
N ILE A 152 -8.75 -11.28 4.22
CA ILE A 152 -9.75 -10.39 3.63
C ILE A 152 -9.70 -10.35 2.10
N LEU A 153 -8.55 -10.55 1.47
CA LEU A 153 -8.49 -10.40 0.01
C LEU A 153 -9.34 -11.49 -0.69
N HIS A 154 -9.17 -12.75 -0.29
CA HIS A 154 -9.93 -13.87 -0.86
C HIS A 154 -11.43 -13.82 -0.56
N SER A 155 -11.86 -13.29 0.60
CA SER A 155 -13.28 -13.14 0.92
C SER A 155 -13.96 -11.98 0.19
N LEU A 156 -13.18 -11.08 -0.42
CA LEU A 156 -13.65 -9.95 -1.21
C LEU A 156 -13.51 -10.15 -2.72
N SER A 157 -12.93 -11.27 -3.15
CA SER A 157 -12.91 -11.64 -4.55
C SER A 157 -14.34 -11.96 -5.00
N PRO A 158 -14.85 -11.32 -6.06
CA PRO A 158 -16.14 -11.71 -6.61
C PRO A 158 -16.08 -13.16 -7.11
N SER A 159 -17.16 -13.94 -6.91
CA SER A 159 -17.30 -15.22 -7.59
C SER A 159 -17.48 -14.96 -9.08
N CYS A 160 -16.65 -15.58 -9.91
CA CYS A 160 -16.71 -15.46 -11.36
C CYS A 160 -17.80 -16.36 -11.96
N GLU A 161 -18.46 -17.20 -11.14
CA GLU A 161 -19.51 -18.13 -11.57
C GLU A 161 -20.78 -17.40 -12.05
N ASP A 162 -21.02 -16.17 -11.60
CA ASP A 162 -22.20 -15.37 -12.00
C ASP A 162 -22.02 -14.59 -13.32
N ALA A 163 -20.81 -14.55 -13.91
CA ALA A 163 -20.53 -13.80 -15.13
C ALA A 163 -20.74 -14.60 -16.43
N ALA A 164 -21.10 -15.89 -16.32
CA ALA A 164 -21.17 -16.81 -17.45
C ALA A 164 -22.57 -16.98 -18.07
N LEU A 165 -23.44 -15.96 -18.01
CA LEU A 165 -24.68 -15.97 -18.79
C LEU A 165 -24.65 -14.86 -19.85
N PRO A 166 -24.39 -15.19 -21.13
CA PRO A 166 -24.73 -14.29 -22.22
C PRO A 166 -26.24 -14.13 -22.23
N VAL A 167 -26.72 -12.88 -22.16
CA VAL A 167 -28.10 -12.56 -22.50
C VAL A 167 -28.24 -12.80 -24.01
N LEU A 168 -29.06 -13.79 -24.36
CA LEU A 168 -29.52 -14.07 -25.74
C LEU A 168 -30.36 -12.91 -26.28
#